data_AF-B7KIC8-F1
#
_entry.id   AF-B7KIC8-F1
#
_cell.length_a   1.000
_cell.length_b   1.000
_cell.length_c   1.000
_cell.angle_alpha   90.00
_cell.angle_beta   90.00
_cell.angle_gamma   90.00
#
_symmetry.space_group_name_H-M   'P 1'
#
loop_
_entity.id
_entity.type
_entity.pdbx_description
1 polymer ?
#
loop_
_entity_poly.entity_id
_entity_poly.type
_entity_poly.pdbx_seq_one_letter_code
_entity_poly.pdbx_strand_id
1 'polypeptide(L)'
;MTYLICPGIHDRKLTESFLEGLKSENINLNKLLILPVDRYPPYSAFHIFSFLEQQLKSQTELTVISFSAGVVGAIGAASKWQQQGNSIRAFMALDGWGVPLRGDFPIYRLSHDYFTHWSSALLGGGDESFYADPPVDHLDLWRSPAQVPGWHLGKGDRSRTTAAAFLAHLLNS
;
A
#
# COMPACT_ATOMS: atom_id res chain seq x y z
N MET A 1 12.95 9.44 -4.91
CA MET A 1 11.89 8.60 -4.33
C MET A 1 12.39 7.18 -4.10
N THR A 2 12.10 6.63 -2.93
CA THR A 2 12.27 5.20 -2.59
C THR A 2 10.90 4.61 -2.33
N TYR A 3 10.70 3.35 -2.72
CA TYR A 3 9.47 2.60 -2.44
C TYR A 3 9.72 1.62 -1.30
N LEU A 4 8.79 1.56 -0.35
CA LEU A 4 8.77 0.56 0.70
C LEU A 4 7.57 -0.37 0.48
N ILE A 5 7.83 -1.66 0.38
CA ILE A 5 6.81 -2.71 0.39
C ILE A 5 6.72 -3.30 1.80
N CYS A 6 5.55 -3.17 2.42
CA CYS A 6 5.19 -3.78 3.69
C CYS A 6 4.11 -4.84 3.47
N PRO A 7 4.49 -6.10 3.17
CA PRO A 7 3.52 -7.15 2.88
C PRO A 7 2.79 -7.61 4.15
N GLY A 8 1.77 -8.46 3.97
CA GLY A 8 1.08 -9.14 5.06
C GLY A 8 1.87 -10.34 5.58
N ILE A 9 1.19 -11.20 6.35
CA ILE A 9 1.75 -12.47 6.82
C ILE A 9 1.40 -13.55 5.80
N HIS A 10 2.30 -13.78 4.83
CA HIS A 10 2.12 -14.77 3.77
C HIS A 10 3.44 -15.13 3.10
N ASP A 11 3.42 -16.11 2.17
CA ASP A 11 4.60 -16.51 1.40
C ASP A 11 5.17 -15.32 0.59
N ARG A 12 6.50 -15.21 0.56
CA ARG A 12 7.24 -14.18 -0.20
C ARG A 12 6.91 -14.20 -1.70
N LYS A 13 6.60 -15.37 -2.27
CA LYS A 13 6.23 -15.52 -3.69
C LYS A 13 5.04 -14.63 -4.08
N LEU A 14 4.12 -14.39 -3.15
CA LEU A 14 2.96 -13.52 -3.40
C LEU A 14 3.40 -12.06 -3.63
N THR A 15 4.39 -11.58 -2.87
CA THR A 15 4.99 -10.26 -3.09
C THR A 15 5.80 -10.20 -4.38
N GLU A 16 6.46 -11.30 -4.76
CA GLU A 16 7.17 -11.37 -6.04
C GLU A 16 6.18 -11.27 -7.21
N SER A 17 5.08 -12.01 -7.18
CA SER A 17 4.00 -11.89 -8.17
C SER A 17 3.34 -10.51 -8.19
N PHE A 18 3.14 -9.89 -7.01
CA PHE A 18 2.67 -8.51 -6.93
C PHE A 18 3.57 -7.55 -7.71
N LEU A 19 4.89 -7.65 -7.50
CA LEU A 19 5.88 -6.80 -8.15
C LEU A 19 5.96 -7.05 -9.67
N GLU A 20 5.76 -8.28 -10.12
CA GLU A 20 5.63 -8.60 -11.55
C GLU A 20 4.39 -7.92 -12.16
N GLY A 21 3.25 -7.96 -11.46
CA GLY A 21 2.03 -7.26 -11.88
C GLY A 21 2.19 -5.73 -11.95
N LEU A 22 2.99 -5.14 -11.06
CA LEU A 22 3.31 -3.70 -11.14
C LEU A 22 4.25 -3.39 -12.32
N LYS A 23 5.22 -4.26 -12.60
CA LYS A 23 6.13 -4.09 -13.74
C LYS A 23 5.40 -4.15 -15.09
N SER A 24 4.36 -4.98 -15.22
CA SER A 24 3.56 -5.04 -16.45
C SER A 24 2.83 -3.73 -16.75
N GLU A 25 2.61 -2.89 -15.73
CA GLU A 25 2.04 -1.54 -15.86
C GLU A 25 3.11 -0.45 -16.10
N ASN A 26 4.34 -0.85 -16.48
CA ASN A 26 5.49 0.05 -16.69
C ASN A 26 5.90 0.88 -15.46
N ILE A 27 5.58 0.42 -14.25
CA ILE A 27 5.95 1.11 -13.02
C ILE A 27 7.44 0.90 -12.74
N ASN A 28 8.17 2.01 -12.68
CA ASN A 28 9.60 1.97 -12.40
C ASN A 28 9.89 1.99 -10.88
N LEU A 29 10.19 0.81 -10.34
CA LEU A 29 10.57 0.59 -8.93
C LEU A 29 12.09 0.53 -8.71
N ASN A 30 12.87 1.46 -9.31
CA ASN A 30 14.34 1.46 -9.26
C ASN A 30 14.95 1.44 -7.84
N LYS A 31 14.30 2.05 -6.85
CA LYS A 31 14.75 2.07 -5.45
C LYS A 31 13.69 1.42 -4.58
N LEU A 32 13.72 0.09 -4.53
CA LEU A 32 12.74 -0.73 -3.83
C LEU A 32 13.32 -1.34 -2.57
N LEU A 33 12.65 -1.11 -1.44
CA LEU A 33 12.87 -1.81 -0.19
C LEU A 33 11.67 -2.72 0.07
N ILE A 34 11.93 -3.97 0.46
CA ILE A 34 10.89 -4.91 0.86
C ILE A 34 11.18 -5.29 2.30
N LEU A 35 10.19 -5.12 3.19
CA LEU A 35 10.32 -5.54 4.57
C LEU A 35 10.55 -7.07 4.63
N PRO A 36 11.65 -7.55 5.22
CA PRO A 36 11.91 -8.98 5.36
C PRO A 36 11.06 -9.55 6.50
N VAL A 37 9.85 -10.00 6.18
CA VAL A 37 8.84 -10.48 7.14
C VAL A 37 9.21 -11.76 7.87
N ASP A 38 10.24 -12.47 7.40
CA ASP A 38 10.90 -13.58 8.08
C ASP A 38 11.72 -13.11 9.31
N ARG A 39 12.11 -11.84 9.33
CA ARG A 39 12.93 -11.24 10.40
C ARG A 39 12.19 -10.18 11.21
N TYR A 40 11.18 -9.54 10.63
CA TYR A 40 10.43 -8.48 11.29
C TYR A 40 8.92 -8.71 11.23
N PRO A 41 8.20 -8.53 12.34
CA PRO A 41 6.74 -8.61 12.31
C PRO A 41 6.16 -7.43 11.50
N PRO A 42 5.38 -7.71 10.42
CA PRO A 42 4.88 -6.65 9.52
C PRO A 42 3.90 -5.68 10.18
N TYR A 43 3.27 -6.07 11.28
CA TYR A 43 2.37 -5.22 12.06
C TYR A 43 3.10 -4.29 13.04
N SER A 44 4.43 -4.38 13.18
CA SER A 44 5.19 -3.59 14.15
C SER A 44 5.80 -2.35 13.53
N ALA A 45 5.22 -1.18 13.84
CA ALA A 45 5.74 0.12 13.41
C ALA A 45 7.19 0.36 13.84
N PHE A 46 7.57 -0.09 15.05
CA PHE A 46 8.94 0.03 15.54
C PHE A 46 9.95 -0.72 14.67
N HIS A 47 9.65 -1.98 14.30
CA HIS A 47 10.57 -2.78 13.48
C HIS A 47 10.67 -2.26 12.05
N ILE A 48 9.56 -1.83 11.44
CA ILE A 48 9.57 -1.23 10.10
C ILE A 48 10.38 0.06 10.12
N PHE A 49 10.16 0.91 11.11
CA PHE A 49 10.90 2.16 11.24
C PHE A 49 12.40 1.93 11.46
N SER A 50 12.78 0.98 12.33
CA SER A 50 14.19 0.61 12.53
C SER A 50 14.83 0.06 11.25
N PHE A 51 14.10 -0.74 10.47
CA PHE A 51 14.54 -1.19 9.16
C PHE A 51 14.78 -0.01 8.21
N LEU A 52 13.88 0.98 8.17
CA LEU A 52 14.06 2.19 7.35
C LEU A 52 15.31 2.98 7.75
N GLU A 53 15.55 3.20 9.04
CA GLU A 53 16.75 3.92 9.52
C GLU A 53 18.06 3.20 9.14
N GLN A 54 18.04 1.87 9.05
CA GLN A 54 19.20 1.10 8.63
C GLN A 54 19.43 1.16 7.11
N GLN A 55 18.37 1.24 6.31
CA GLN A 55 18.45 1.21 4.85
C GLN A 55 18.61 2.60 4.22
N LEU A 56 18.09 3.64 4.87
CA LEU A 56 17.97 4.98 4.30
C LEU A 56 18.66 6.03 5.15
N LYS A 57 19.19 7.05 4.48
CA LYS A 57 19.63 8.28 5.13
C LYS A 57 18.44 9.24 5.28
N SER A 58 18.53 10.15 6.25
CA SER A 58 17.59 11.26 6.42
C SER A 58 17.39 12.05 5.12
N GLN A 59 16.22 12.68 4.97
CA GLN A 59 15.77 13.46 3.81
C GLN A 59 15.40 12.63 2.57
N THR A 60 15.15 11.33 2.74
CA THR A 60 14.64 10.49 1.64
C THR A 60 13.12 10.57 1.56
N GLU A 61 12.59 10.98 0.41
CA GLU A 61 11.16 10.86 0.10
C GLU A 61 10.77 9.39 -0.15
N LEU A 62 9.72 8.95 0.55
CA LEU A 62 9.25 7.57 0.59
C LEU A 62 7.82 7.45 0.06
N THR A 63 7.59 6.42 -0.75
CA THR A 63 6.25 5.92 -1.09
C THR A 63 6.07 4.55 -0.46
N VAL A 64 5.00 4.38 0.31
CA VAL A 64 4.74 3.13 1.05
C VAL A 64 3.61 2.38 0.40
N ILE A 65 3.82 1.11 0.08
CA ILE A 65 2.81 0.19 -0.42
C ILE A 65 2.70 -0.94 0.59
N SER A 66 1.53 -1.07 1.22
CA SER A 66 1.35 -1.94 2.37
C SER A 66 0.10 -2.81 2.22
N PHE A 67 0.14 -4.02 2.77
CA PHE A 67 -0.94 -4.98 2.65
C PHE A 67 -1.31 -5.65 3.96
N SER A 68 -2.61 -5.76 4.24
CA SER A 68 -3.16 -6.50 5.38
C SER A 68 -2.48 -6.06 6.69
N ALA A 69 -1.94 -6.99 7.49
CA ALA A 69 -1.17 -6.72 8.71
C ALA A 69 0.01 -5.75 8.50
N GLY A 70 0.60 -5.72 7.30
CA GLY A 70 1.64 -4.76 6.93
C GLY A 70 1.17 -3.31 6.98
N VAL A 71 -0.12 -3.04 6.73
CA VAL A 71 -0.71 -1.69 6.83
C VAL A 71 -0.62 -1.16 8.25
N VAL A 72 -0.85 -2.01 9.26
CA VAL A 72 -0.81 -1.64 10.69
C VAL A 72 0.56 -1.10 11.09
N GLY A 73 1.62 -1.83 10.75
CA GLY A 73 2.97 -1.40 11.08
C GLY A 73 3.41 -0.23 10.20
N ALA A 74 3.09 -0.28 8.90
CA ALA A 74 3.51 0.70 7.93
C ALA A 74 2.97 2.10 8.23
N ILE A 75 1.70 2.24 8.64
CA ILE A 75 1.13 3.57 8.92
C ILE A 75 1.86 4.24 10.08
N GLY A 76 2.13 3.51 11.17
CA GLY A 76 2.89 4.03 12.30
C GLY A 76 4.34 4.40 11.94
N ALA A 77 5.00 3.57 11.12
CA ALA A 77 6.35 3.86 10.64
C ALA A 77 6.38 5.08 9.71
N ALA A 78 5.39 5.22 8.82
CA ALA A 78 5.26 6.37 7.93
C ALA A 78 5.00 7.67 8.70
N SER A 79 4.11 7.66 9.70
CA SER A 79 3.89 8.80 10.59
C SER A 79 5.18 9.23 11.30
N LYS A 80 5.94 8.27 11.85
CA LYS A 80 7.22 8.58 12.52
C LYS A 80 8.27 9.10 11.53
N TRP A 81 8.33 8.54 10.33
CA TRP A 81 9.24 9.01 9.26
C TRP A 81 8.95 10.47 8.88
N GLN A 82 7.68 10.83 8.70
CA GLN A 82 7.23 12.21 8.43
C GLN A 82 7.57 13.15 9.61
N GLN A 83 7.33 12.73 10.84
CA GLN A 83 7.62 13.51 12.06
C GLN A 83 9.11 13.84 12.25
N GLN A 84 10.01 13.01 11.71
CA GLN A 84 11.46 13.29 11.69
C GLN A 84 11.89 14.29 10.61
N GLY A 85 10.94 14.91 9.89
CA GLY A 85 11.23 15.86 8.82
C GLY A 85 11.59 15.21 7.49
N ASN A 86 11.38 13.89 7.34
CA ASN A 86 11.39 13.26 6.02
C ASN A 86 10.02 13.40 5.35
N SER A 87 9.92 12.99 4.08
CA SER A 87 8.68 13.11 3.29
C SER A 87 8.07 11.74 2.97
N ILE A 88 6.77 11.59 3.24
CA ILE A 88 5.92 10.54 2.68
C ILE A 88 5.17 11.14 1.49
N ARG A 89 5.52 10.70 0.28
CA ARG A 89 4.82 11.14 -0.94
C ARG A 89 3.41 10.56 -0.99
N ALA A 90 3.30 9.26 -0.72
CA ALA A 90 2.05 8.52 -0.78
C ALA A 90 2.10 7.29 0.12
N PHE A 91 0.96 6.97 0.73
CA PHE A 91 0.74 5.76 1.50
C PHE A 91 -0.42 4.95 0.90
N MET A 92 -0.12 3.78 0.37
CA MET A 92 -1.09 2.88 -0.25
C MET A 92 -1.39 1.73 0.71
N ALA A 93 -2.64 1.67 1.16
CA ALA A 93 -3.15 0.69 2.10
C ALA A 93 -4.04 -0.31 1.37
N LEU A 94 -3.46 -1.45 1.01
CA LEU A 94 -4.17 -2.56 0.40
C LEU A 94 -4.75 -3.42 1.53
N ASP A 95 -6.08 -3.47 1.59
CA ASP A 95 -6.83 -4.37 2.45
C ASP A 95 -6.49 -4.31 3.95
N GLY A 96 -6.15 -3.12 4.43
CA GLY A 96 -5.97 -2.81 5.85
C GLY A 96 -7.31 -2.63 6.58
N TRP A 97 -8.15 -3.66 6.57
CA TRP A 97 -9.47 -3.61 7.23
C TRP A 97 -9.31 -3.37 8.73
N GLY A 98 -10.16 -2.49 9.29
CA GLY A 98 -10.10 -2.13 10.71
C GLY A 98 -8.89 -1.27 11.12
N VAL A 99 -8.02 -0.88 10.19
CA VAL A 99 -6.86 -0.02 10.49
C VAL A 99 -7.24 1.46 10.37
N PRO A 100 -7.09 2.26 11.44
CA PRO A 100 -7.20 3.71 11.38
C PRO A 100 -6.10 4.27 10.49
N LEU A 101 -6.49 4.94 9.41
CA LEU A 101 -5.56 5.60 8.50
C LEU A 101 -5.73 7.12 8.64
N ARG A 102 -4.77 7.73 9.33
CA ARG A 102 -4.64 9.19 9.49
C ARG A 102 -3.17 9.56 9.42
N GLY A 103 -2.86 10.64 8.72
CA GLY A 103 -1.51 11.17 8.59
C GLY A 103 -1.54 12.48 7.82
N ASP A 104 -0.47 13.26 7.93
CA ASP A 104 -0.31 14.54 7.23
C ASP A 104 0.31 14.34 5.83
N PHE A 105 -0.08 13.26 5.15
CA PHE A 105 0.39 12.84 3.84
C PHE A 105 -0.72 12.12 3.07
N PRO A 106 -0.65 12.03 1.72
CA PRO A 106 -1.65 11.35 0.92
C PRO A 106 -1.80 9.87 1.29
N ILE A 107 -3.05 9.43 1.47
CA ILE A 107 -3.40 8.05 1.80
C ILE A 107 -4.42 7.53 0.79
N TYR A 108 -4.12 6.37 0.21
CA TYR A 108 -4.96 5.69 -0.78
C TYR A 108 -5.35 4.32 -0.27
N ARG A 109 -6.63 3.94 -0.42
CA ARG A 109 -7.13 2.63 0.00
C ARG A 109 -7.47 1.76 -1.18
N LEU A 110 -7.11 0.49 -1.10
CA LEU A 110 -7.58 -0.54 -2.02
C LEU A 110 -8.21 -1.66 -1.20
N SER A 111 -9.34 -2.20 -1.65
CA SER A 111 -10.03 -3.30 -0.96
C SER A 111 -10.39 -4.43 -1.92
N HIS A 112 -10.39 -5.66 -1.42
CA HIS A 112 -10.72 -6.85 -2.21
C HIS A 112 -12.23 -6.99 -2.50
N ASP A 113 -13.06 -6.16 -1.87
CA ASP A 113 -14.49 -6.10 -2.09
C ASP A 113 -15.09 -4.72 -1.67
N TYR A 114 -16.38 -4.52 -1.96
CA TYR A 114 -17.11 -3.31 -1.59
C TYR A 114 -17.36 -3.18 -0.08
N PHE A 115 -17.60 -4.30 0.63
CA PHE A 115 -17.96 -4.27 2.05
C PHE A 115 -16.78 -3.80 2.91
N THR A 116 -15.60 -4.37 2.67
CA THR A 116 -14.33 -4.00 3.28
C THR A 116 -14.01 -2.54 2.98
N HIS A 117 -14.24 -2.10 1.74
CA HIS A 117 -14.05 -0.71 1.34
C HIS A 117 -14.93 0.26 2.15
N TRP A 118 -16.25 0.04 2.12
CA TRP A 118 -17.22 0.90 2.80
C TRP A 118 -16.99 0.94 4.32
N SER A 119 -16.81 -0.22 4.95
CA SER A 119 -16.60 -0.30 6.40
C SER A 119 -15.27 0.32 6.83
N SER A 120 -14.22 0.20 6.01
CA SER A 120 -12.91 0.82 6.28
C SER A 120 -12.91 2.33 6.14
N ALA A 121 -13.78 2.92 5.30
CA ALA A 121 -13.85 4.36 5.09
C ALA A 121 -14.21 5.14 6.37
N LEU A 122 -14.94 4.50 7.30
CA LEU A 122 -15.22 5.05 8.63
C LEU A 122 -13.95 5.34 9.45
N LEU A 123 -12.85 4.64 9.12
CA LEU A 123 -11.54 4.78 9.74
C LEU A 123 -10.57 5.60 8.86
N GLY A 124 -11.12 6.41 7.96
CA GLY A 124 -10.43 7.30 7.02
C GLY A 124 -10.61 6.83 5.59
N GLY A 125 -11.26 7.61 4.73
CA GLY A 125 -11.58 7.21 3.34
C GLY A 125 -10.41 7.24 2.35
N GLY A 126 -9.37 8.03 2.65
CA GLY A 126 -8.30 8.35 1.70
C GLY A 126 -8.71 9.41 0.67
N ASP A 127 -7.76 9.88 -0.12
CA ASP A 127 -7.98 10.91 -1.16
C ASP A 127 -8.64 10.32 -2.42
N GLU A 128 -8.17 9.14 -2.82
CA GLU A 128 -8.70 8.29 -3.88
C GLU A 128 -8.67 6.84 -3.39
N SER A 129 -9.51 5.99 -3.98
CA SER A 129 -9.61 4.60 -3.53
C SER A 129 -10.04 3.63 -4.62
N PHE A 130 -9.84 2.35 -4.35
CA PHE A 130 -10.29 1.25 -5.20
C PHE A 130 -10.98 0.18 -4.39
N TYR A 131 -11.99 -0.45 -4.98
CA TYR A 131 -12.50 -1.72 -4.49
C TYR A 131 -12.73 -2.68 -5.65
N ALA A 132 -12.44 -3.96 -5.42
CA ALA A 132 -12.66 -4.98 -6.44
C ALA A 132 -14.16 -5.23 -6.63
N ASP A 133 -14.55 -5.40 -7.89
CA ASP A 133 -15.90 -5.76 -8.30
C ASP A 133 -15.83 -6.50 -9.65
N PRO A 134 -16.08 -7.83 -9.68
CA PRO A 134 -16.55 -8.65 -8.55
C PRO A 134 -15.52 -8.78 -7.41
N PRO A 135 -15.97 -9.10 -6.18
CA PRO A 135 -15.08 -9.42 -5.06
C PRO A 135 -14.07 -10.51 -5.41
N VAL A 136 -12.87 -10.42 -4.85
CA VAL A 136 -11.80 -11.44 -4.97
C VAL A 136 -11.32 -11.87 -3.59
N ASP A 137 -10.60 -12.98 -3.49
CA ASP A 137 -9.99 -13.37 -2.22
C ASP A 137 -8.99 -12.32 -1.72
N HIS A 138 -8.89 -12.16 -0.40
CA HIS A 138 -7.98 -11.24 0.28
C HIS A 138 -6.57 -11.24 -0.34
N LEU A 139 -5.99 -12.44 -0.51
CA LEU A 139 -4.64 -12.62 -1.05
C LEU A 139 -4.54 -12.37 -2.55
N ASP A 140 -5.64 -12.43 -3.29
CA ASP A 140 -5.64 -12.28 -4.75
C ASP A 140 -5.47 -10.81 -5.16
N LEU A 141 -5.96 -9.88 -4.33
CA LEU A 141 -5.66 -8.45 -4.46
C LEU A 141 -4.15 -8.18 -4.44
N TRP A 142 -3.40 -8.91 -3.61
CA TRP A 142 -1.95 -8.79 -3.52
C TRP A 142 -1.22 -9.65 -4.56
N ARG A 143 -1.60 -10.93 -4.71
CA ARG A 143 -0.91 -11.88 -5.59
C ARG A 143 -0.94 -11.46 -7.06
N SER A 144 -2.08 -10.96 -7.52
CA SER A 144 -2.35 -10.79 -8.95
C SER A 144 -3.14 -9.51 -9.21
N PRO A 145 -2.62 -8.33 -8.84
CA PRO A 145 -3.36 -7.06 -8.91
C PRO A 145 -3.81 -6.69 -10.32
N ALA A 146 -3.10 -7.15 -11.36
CA ALA A 146 -3.47 -6.93 -12.76
C ALA A 146 -4.75 -7.70 -13.17
N GLN A 147 -5.09 -8.78 -12.45
CA GLN A 147 -6.26 -9.61 -12.69
C GLN A 147 -7.45 -9.28 -11.78
N VAL A 148 -7.33 -8.21 -10.99
CA VAL A 148 -8.39 -7.79 -10.06
C VAL A 148 -9.10 -6.57 -10.65
N PRO A 149 -10.22 -6.76 -11.37
CA PRO A 149 -11.02 -5.65 -11.85
C PRO A 149 -11.79 -5.00 -10.69
N GLY A 150 -12.11 -3.73 -10.85
CA GLY A 150 -12.89 -3.02 -9.84
C GLY A 150 -13.23 -1.61 -10.25
N TRP A 151 -13.44 -0.78 -9.24
CA TRP A 151 -13.81 0.61 -9.39
C TRP A 151 -12.76 1.49 -8.72
N HIS A 152 -12.20 2.42 -9.49
CA HIS A 152 -11.52 3.58 -8.94
C HIS A 152 -12.57 4.63 -8.56
N LEU A 153 -12.48 5.14 -7.33
CA LEU A 153 -13.24 6.26 -6.80
C LEU A 153 -12.32 7.46 -6.58
N GLY A 154 -12.51 8.51 -7.39
CA GLY A 154 -11.86 9.81 -7.22
C GLY A 154 -12.83 10.87 -6.68
N LYS A 155 -12.43 12.15 -6.71
CA LYS A 155 -13.28 13.27 -6.28
C LYS A 155 -14.44 13.51 -7.27
N GLY A 156 -15.53 12.78 -7.06
CA GLY A 156 -16.77 12.91 -7.85
C GLY A 156 -16.78 12.13 -9.16
N ASP A 157 -15.74 11.34 -9.45
CA ASP A 157 -15.67 10.46 -10.60
C ASP A 157 -15.49 8.99 -10.17
N ARG A 158 -16.03 8.09 -10.98
CA ARG A 158 -15.93 6.64 -10.79
C ARG A 158 -15.66 5.98 -12.13
N SER A 159 -14.53 5.28 -12.23
CA SER A 159 -14.11 4.60 -13.46
C SER A 159 -13.78 3.13 -13.22
N ARG A 160 -13.97 2.30 -14.26
CA ARG A 160 -13.56 0.89 -14.26
C ARG A 160 -12.05 0.82 -14.49
N THR A 161 -11.37 -0.01 -13.70
CA THR A 161 -9.92 -0.25 -13.82
C THR A 161 -9.55 -1.59 -13.18
N THR A 162 -8.27 -1.95 -13.21
CA THR A 162 -7.70 -3.03 -12.40
C THR A 162 -6.95 -2.47 -11.19
N ALA A 163 -6.72 -3.28 -10.16
CA ALA A 163 -5.93 -2.85 -9.00
C ALA A 163 -4.51 -2.42 -9.40
N ALA A 164 -3.86 -3.14 -10.34
CA ALA A 164 -2.53 -2.76 -10.83
C ALA A 164 -2.55 -1.43 -11.60
N ALA A 165 -3.51 -1.23 -12.50
CA ALA A 165 -3.62 0.02 -13.26
C ALA A 165 -3.96 1.22 -12.34
N PHE A 166 -4.76 1.01 -11.30
CA PHE A 166 -4.98 2.03 -10.27
C PHE A 166 -3.70 2.37 -9.50
N LEU A 167 -2.94 1.36 -9.05
CA LEU A 167 -1.63 1.60 -8.42
C LEU A 167 -0.68 2.33 -9.37
N ALA A 168 -0.66 1.97 -10.65
CA ALA A 168 0.15 2.64 -11.66
C ALA A 168 -0.24 4.12 -11.83
N HIS A 169 -1.55 4.42 -11.83
CA HIS A 169 -2.04 5.79 -11.84
C HIS A 169 -1.49 6.59 -10.66
N LEU A 170 -1.59 6.05 -9.44
CA LEU A 170 -1.11 6.72 -8.24
C LEU A 170 0.43 6.87 -8.19
N LEU A 171 1.16 5.90 -8.72
CA LEU A 171 2.63 5.87 -8.69
C LEU A 171 3.27 6.75 -9.77
N ASN A 172 2.54 7.07 -10.86
CA ASN A 172 3.01 7.92 -11.96
C ASN A 172 2.52 9.37 -11.88
N SER A 173 1.55 9.66 -11.00
CA SER A 173 1.08 11.02 -10.69
C SER A 173 2.07 11.73 -9.79
#